data_AF-A0A530YAM5-F1
#
_entry.id   AF-A0A530YAM5-F1
#
_cell.length_a   1.000
_cell.length_b   1.000
_cell.length_c   1.000
_cell.angle_alpha   90.00
_cell.angle_beta   90.00
_cell.angle_gamma   90.00
#
_symmetry.space_group_name_H-M   'P 1'
#
loop_
_entity.id
_entity.type
_entity.pdbx_description
1 polymer ?
#
loop_
_entity_poly.entity_id
_entity_poly.type
_entity_poly.pdbx_seq_one_letter_code
_entity_poly.pdbx_strand_id
1 'polypeptide(L)'
;MLDWVQATAGFGFMEAYHVYVHRLHFFERDAMFAEARPVALLYGAVDAPTSQAELYALFDAMRQRLVASPIVLEFLQIMEDVPVLPGMAQPLQRPFLKAAVEILPRWVRKRLALGDHWTLKPWERAFVKTTAAICERIVLPSSPAVQSCRRLGLPENYLYRRQKAPRHEQYGRDHAGFDARIRESDGLKVRQWPP
;
A
#
# COMPACT_ATOMS: atom_id res chain seq x y z
N MET A 1 -16.18 -9.47 -5.90
CA MET A 1 -15.17 -10.27 -5.14
C MET A 1 -13.78 -9.69 -5.37
N LEU A 2 -13.43 -9.36 -6.62
CA LEU A 2 -12.19 -8.66 -6.96
C LEU A 2 -12.03 -7.31 -6.24
N ASP A 3 -13.13 -6.58 -6.02
CA ASP A 3 -13.13 -5.30 -5.28
C ASP A 3 -12.64 -5.47 -3.83
N TRP A 4 -13.04 -6.57 -3.18
CA TRP A 4 -12.57 -6.91 -1.84
C TRP A 4 -11.08 -7.22 -1.79
N VAL A 5 -10.59 -8.00 -2.76
CA VAL A 5 -9.17 -8.34 -2.86
C VAL A 5 -8.34 -7.08 -3.13
N GLN A 6 -8.78 -6.25 -4.08
CA GLN A 6 -8.12 -4.99 -4.40
C GLN A 6 -8.10 -4.04 -3.20
N ALA A 7 -9.23 -3.89 -2.50
CA ALA A 7 -9.35 -3.04 -1.33
C ALA A 7 -8.44 -3.49 -0.18
N THR A 8 -8.37 -4.80 0.09
CA THR A 8 -7.53 -5.35 1.17
C THR A 8 -6.04 -5.28 0.83
N ALA A 9 -5.67 -5.46 -0.44
CA ALA A 9 -4.30 -5.22 -0.90
C ALA A 9 -3.90 -3.75 -0.74
N GLY A 10 -4.72 -2.82 -1.23
CA GLY A 10 -4.48 -1.38 -1.09
C GLY A 10 -4.38 -0.94 0.38
N PHE A 11 -5.29 -1.43 1.22
CA PHE A 11 -5.25 -1.22 2.67
C PHE A 11 -3.94 -1.69 3.29
N GLY A 12 -3.49 -2.91 2.97
CA GLY A 12 -2.27 -3.48 3.53
C GLY A 12 -1.03 -2.64 3.21
N PHE A 13 -0.87 -2.24 1.94
CA PHE A 13 0.24 -1.38 1.53
C PHE A 13 0.17 0.00 2.17
N MET A 14 -1.00 0.65 2.15
CA MET A 14 -1.19 1.99 2.67
C MET A 14 -0.98 2.05 4.19
N GLU A 15 -1.59 1.14 4.96
CA GLU A 15 -1.42 1.12 6.43
C GLU A 15 0.01 0.76 6.83
N ALA A 16 0.65 -0.20 6.15
CA ALA A 16 2.04 -0.54 6.43
C ALA A 16 2.97 0.67 6.21
N TYR A 17 2.79 1.38 5.09
CA TYR A 17 3.55 2.60 4.82
C TYR A 17 3.26 3.69 5.86
N HIS A 18 1.99 3.95 6.16
CA HIS A 18 1.56 4.94 7.15
C HIS A 18 2.13 4.70 8.55
N VAL A 19 2.14 3.43 9.00
CA VAL A 19 2.54 3.06 10.37
C VAL A 19 4.06 2.92 10.52
N TYR A 20 4.75 2.39 9.51
CA TYR A 20 6.16 2.00 9.63
C TYR A 20 7.16 2.83 8.81
N VAL A 21 6.71 3.52 7.76
CA VAL A 21 7.60 4.31 6.87
C VAL A 21 7.39 5.80 7.09
N HIS A 22 6.24 6.33 6.67
CA HIS A 22 5.93 7.75 6.70
C HIS A 22 4.46 7.98 7.00
N ARG A 23 4.18 8.84 8.00
CA ARG A 23 2.82 9.08 8.47
C ARG A 23 2.07 10.00 7.50
N LEU A 24 1.27 9.38 6.65
CA LEU A 24 0.41 10.08 5.69
C LEU A 24 -0.71 10.91 6.37
N HIS A 25 -1.00 12.06 5.79
CA HIS A 25 -2.20 12.82 6.04
C HIS A 25 -3.46 12.11 5.50
N PHE A 26 -4.64 12.58 5.92
CA PHE A 26 -5.90 12.01 5.46
C PHE A 26 -6.07 12.12 3.94
N PHE A 27 -5.83 13.30 3.36
CA PHE A 27 -5.97 13.51 1.91
C PHE A 27 -4.98 12.69 1.08
N GLU A 28 -3.78 12.41 1.59
CA GLU A 28 -2.80 11.57 0.89
C GLU A 28 -3.26 10.10 0.83
N ARG A 29 -3.93 9.64 1.89
CA ARG A 29 -4.52 8.30 1.92
C ARG A 29 -5.68 8.19 0.93
N ASP A 30 -6.54 9.20 0.84
CA ASP A 30 -7.60 9.25 -0.15
C ASP A 30 -7.04 9.33 -1.58
N ALA A 31 -6.03 10.17 -1.81
CA ALA A 31 -5.38 10.28 -3.12
C ALA A 31 -4.81 8.93 -3.59
N MET A 32 -4.18 8.15 -2.70
CA MET A 32 -3.66 6.82 -3.04
C MET A 32 -4.75 5.87 -3.57
N PHE A 33 -5.94 5.85 -2.95
CA PHE A 33 -7.04 5.01 -3.42
C PHE A 33 -7.63 5.53 -4.74
N ALA A 34 -7.78 6.84 -4.89
CA ALA A 34 -8.26 7.44 -6.13
C ALA A 34 -7.31 7.17 -7.31
N GLU A 35 -6.00 7.31 -7.10
CA GLU A 35 -4.95 7.02 -8.09
C GLU A 35 -4.84 5.54 -8.43
N ALA A 36 -5.23 4.64 -7.51
CA ALA A 36 -5.24 3.20 -7.76
C ALA A 36 -6.41 2.74 -8.67
N ARG A 37 -7.42 3.58 -8.90
CA ARG A 37 -8.63 3.22 -9.66
C ARG A 37 -8.34 2.68 -11.08
N PRO A 38 -7.50 3.32 -11.92
CA PRO A 38 -7.21 2.78 -13.25
C PRO A 38 -6.60 1.38 -13.20
N VAL A 39 -5.72 1.12 -12.23
CA VAL A 39 -5.13 -0.21 -12.03
C VAL A 39 -6.18 -1.21 -11.56
N ALA A 40 -7.05 -0.84 -10.62
CA ALA A 40 -8.15 -1.68 -10.15
C ALA A 40 -9.07 -2.13 -11.30
N LEU A 41 -9.40 -1.20 -12.20
CA LEU A 41 -10.23 -1.48 -13.38
C LEU A 41 -9.59 -2.51 -14.32
N LEU A 42 -8.26 -2.43 -14.54
CA LEU A 42 -7.53 -3.40 -15.35
C LEU A 42 -7.57 -4.82 -14.75
N TYR A 43 -7.69 -4.93 -13.42
CA TYR A 43 -7.87 -6.20 -12.71
C TYR A 43 -9.35 -6.61 -12.55
N GLY A 44 -10.30 -5.88 -13.14
CA GLY A 44 -11.73 -6.18 -13.06
C GLY A 44 -12.40 -5.80 -11.73
N ALA A 45 -11.71 -5.06 -10.86
CA ALA A 45 -12.26 -4.52 -9.62
C ALA A 45 -12.95 -3.17 -9.89
N VAL A 46 -14.12 -3.23 -10.51
CA VAL A 46 -14.85 -2.05 -11.04
C VAL A 46 -15.38 -1.12 -9.96
N ASP A 47 -15.69 -1.65 -8.78
CA ASP A 47 -16.22 -0.92 -7.63
C ASP A 47 -15.20 -0.86 -6.49
N ALA A 48 -13.90 -0.92 -6.82
CA ALA A 48 -12.84 -0.74 -5.84
C ALA A 48 -12.93 0.64 -5.17
N PRO A 49 -12.72 0.73 -3.84
CA PRO A 49 -12.83 1.98 -3.12
C PRO A 49 -11.80 3.00 -3.60
N THR A 50 -12.25 4.24 -3.74
CA THR A 50 -11.46 5.40 -4.17
C THR A 50 -11.15 6.36 -3.02
N SER A 51 -11.61 6.04 -1.80
CA SER A 51 -11.34 6.79 -0.58
C SER A 51 -11.28 5.88 0.65
N GLN A 52 -10.76 6.39 1.76
CA GLN A 52 -10.78 5.70 3.05
C GLN A 52 -12.22 5.45 3.54
N ALA A 53 -13.15 6.38 3.27
CA ALA A 53 -14.54 6.23 3.67
C ALA A 53 -15.20 5.04 2.95
N GLU A 54 -15.01 4.93 1.64
CA GLU A 54 -15.51 3.80 0.84
C GLU A 54 -14.86 2.47 1.27
N LEU A 55 -13.57 2.48 1.58
CA LEU A 55 -12.88 1.30 2.12
C LEU A 55 -13.51 0.81 3.42
N TYR A 56 -13.77 1.71 4.37
CA TYR A 56 -14.39 1.33 5.64
C TYR A 56 -15.84 0.86 5.46
N ALA A 57 -16.60 1.49 4.55
CA ALA A 57 -17.94 1.02 4.20
C ALA A 57 -17.89 -0.41 3.62
N LEU A 58 -16.93 -0.72 2.76
CA LEU A 58 -16.70 -2.07 2.23
C LEU A 58 -16.31 -3.05 3.33
N PHE A 59 -15.46 -2.64 4.28
CA PHE A 59 -15.11 -3.46 5.45
C PHE A 59 -16.33 -3.80 6.30
N ASP A 60 -17.24 -2.85 6.51
CA ASP A 60 -18.47 -3.07 7.26
C ASP A 60 -19.44 -3.99 6.53
N ALA A 61 -19.61 -3.82 5.21
CA ALA A 61 -20.41 -4.72 4.39
C ALA A 61 -19.87 -6.16 4.40
N MET A 62 -18.54 -6.32 4.37
CA MET A 62 -17.90 -7.63 4.38
C MET A 62 -17.78 -8.23 5.78
N ARG A 63 -17.91 -7.41 6.84
CA ARG A 63 -17.79 -7.86 8.23
C ARG A 63 -18.75 -8.99 8.57
N GLN A 64 -19.95 -9.08 8.02
CA GLN A 64 -20.84 -10.20 8.34
C GLN A 64 -20.56 -11.47 7.52
N ARG A 65 -19.83 -11.34 6.42
CA ARG A 65 -19.54 -12.42 5.47
C ARG A 65 -18.24 -13.16 5.77
N LEU A 66 -17.35 -12.55 6.55
CA LEU A 66 -16.04 -13.10 6.87
C LEU A 66 -16.11 -14.03 8.08
N VAL A 67 -15.81 -15.30 7.87
CA VAL A 67 -15.76 -16.35 8.90
C VAL A 67 -14.30 -16.67 9.22
N ALA A 68 -14.01 -16.95 10.49
CA ALA A 68 -12.70 -17.44 10.88
C ALA A 68 -12.47 -18.83 10.28
N SER A 69 -11.34 -19.01 9.60
CA SER A 69 -10.97 -20.27 8.96
C SER A 69 -9.62 -20.76 9.49
N PRO A 70 -9.46 -22.05 9.84
CA PRO A 70 -8.17 -22.63 10.23
C PRO A 70 -7.06 -22.37 9.20
N ILE A 71 -7.43 -22.29 7.91
CA ILE A 71 -6.52 -22.01 6.79
C ILE A 71 -5.73 -20.71 7.01
N VAL A 72 -6.30 -19.72 7.68
CA VAL A 72 -5.58 -18.46 7.96
C VAL A 72 -4.43 -18.68 8.94
N LEU A 73 -4.62 -19.55 9.93
CA LEU A 73 -3.58 -19.88 10.90
C LEU A 73 -2.50 -20.77 10.27
N GLU A 74 -2.91 -21.75 9.45
CA GLU A 74 -1.98 -22.56 8.66
C GLU A 74 -1.14 -21.70 7.73
N PHE A 75 -1.76 -20.74 7.03
CA PHE A 75 -1.04 -19.78 6.19
C PHE A 75 0.00 -18.98 7.00
N LEU A 76 -0.38 -18.49 8.18
CA LEU A 76 0.54 -17.74 9.04
C LEU A 76 1.71 -18.61 9.54
N GLN A 77 1.47 -19.90 9.85
CA GLN A 77 2.52 -20.86 10.21
C GLN A 77 3.46 -21.12 9.04
N ILE A 78 2.92 -21.38 7.84
CA ILE A 78 3.72 -21.55 6.62
C ILE A 78 4.58 -20.30 6.39
N MET A 79 4.00 -19.11 6.54
CA MET A 79 4.74 -17.86 6.37
C MET A 79 5.84 -17.66 7.41
N GLU A 80 5.78 -18.28 8.60
CA GLU A 80 6.89 -18.27 9.56
C GLU A 80 8.06 -19.14 9.07
N ASP A 81 7.78 -20.19 8.30
CA ASP A 81 8.77 -21.17 7.82
C ASP A 81 9.30 -20.88 6.40
N VAL A 82 8.54 -20.16 5.58
CA VAL A 82 8.97 -19.80 4.21
C VAL A 82 10.26 -18.97 4.29
N PRO A 83 11.34 -19.35 3.58
CA PRO A 83 12.59 -18.61 3.58
C PRO A 83 12.49 -17.37 2.67
N VAL A 84 11.75 -16.34 3.10
CA VAL A 84 11.65 -15.06 2.36
C VAL A 84 12.96 -14.28 2.45
N LEU A 85 13.65 -14.38 3.59
CA LEU A 85 14.98 -13.82 3.79
C LEU A 85 16.07 -14.89 3.64
N PRO A 86 17.26 -14.52 3.12
CA PRO A 86 18.34 -15.48 2.90
C PRO A 86 18.90 -16.02 4.22
N GLY A 87 18.96 -17.35 4.33
CA GLY A 87 19.72 -18.13 5.33
C GLY A 87 19.70 -17.55 6.75
N MET A 88 20.82 -16.97 7.17
CA MET A 88 21.02 -16.44 8.53
C MET A 88 20.07 -15.30 8.94
N ALA A 89 19.41 -14.63 7.98
CA ALA A 89 18.46 -13.56 8.25
C ALA A 89 17.01 -14.07 8.44
N GLN A 90 16.74 -15.35 8.24
CA GLN A 90 15.39 -15.93 8.35
C GLN A 90 14.69 -15.62 9.69
N PRO A 91 15.36 -15.63 10.87
CA PRO A 91 14.71 -15.25 12.12
C PRO A 91 14.19 -13.80 12.15
N LEU A 92 14.75 -12.91 11.32
CA LEU A 92 14.35 -11.50 11.21
C LEU A 92 13.06 -11.31 10.41
N GLN A 93 12.53 -12.37 9.79
CA GLN A 93 11.26 -12.34 9.06
C GLN A 93 10.06 -12.20 9.99
N ARG A 94 10.10 -12.87 11.16
CA ARG A 94 8.98 -12.93 12.10
C ARG A 94 8.51 -11.56 12.61
N PRO A 95 9.39 -10.59 12.93
CA PRO A 95 9.00 -9.20 13.17
C PRO A 95 8.12 -8.59 12.07
N PHE A 96 8.38 -8.87 10.79
CA PHE A 96 7.58 -8.34 9.67
C PHE A 96 6.19 -8.99 9.61
N LEU A 97 6.08 -10.30 9.84
CA LEU A 97 4.78 -10.96 9.92
C LEU A 97 3.93 -10.39 11.06
N LYS A 98 4.53 -10.24 12.25
CA LYS A 98 3.84 -9.61 13.39
C LYS A 98 3.42 -8.17 13.09
N ALA A 99 4.26 -7.42 12.39
CA ALA A 99 3.94 -6.06 11.97
C ALA A 99 2.76 -6.02 10.99
N ALA A 100 2.68 -6.97 10.05
CA ALA A 100 1.55 -7.14 9.14
C ALA A 100 0.27 -7.54 9.88
N VAL A 101 0.35 -8.40 10.90
CA VAL A 101 -0.80 -8.74 11.75
C VAL A 101 -1.22 -7.53 12.60
N GLU A 102 -0.29 -6.71 13.06
CA GLU A 102 -0.58 -5.56 13.92
C GLU A 102 -1.47 -4.52 13.22
N ILE A 103 -1.22 -4.25 11.93
CA ILE A 103 -1.97 -3.24 11.15
C ILE A 103 -3.39 -3.68 10.79
N LEU A 104 -3.74 -4.97 11.01
CA LEU A 104 -5.10 -5.44 10.76
C LEU A 104 -6.12 -4.70 11.64
N PRO A 105 -7.34 -4.43 11.13
CA PRO A 105 -8.40 -3.86 11.95
C PRO A 105 -8.65 -4.69 13.21
N ARG A 106 -8.86 -4.04 14.34
CA ARG A 106 -9.01 -4.72 15.65
C ARG A 106 -10.08 -5.82 15.64
N TRP A 107 -11.16 -5.62 14.90
CA TRP A 107 -12.24 -6.61 14.79
C TRP A 107 -11.80 -7.87 14.02
N VAL A 108 -10.92 -7.75 13.03
CA VAL A 108 -10.34 -8.88 12.28
C VAL A 108 -9.47 -9.72 13.21
N ARG A 109 -8.58 -9.06 13.96
CA ARG A 109 -7.69 -9.74 14.93
C ARG A 109 -8.48 -10.53 15.97
N LYS A 110 -9.54 -9.92 16.52
CA LYS A 110 -10.44 -10.58 17.47
C LYS A 110 -11.15 -11.77 16.85
N ARG A 111 -11.69 -11.62 15.64
CA ARG A 111 -12.43 -12.70 14.97
C ARG A 111 -11.56 -13.89 14.61
N LEU A 112 -10.32 -13.64 14.18
CA LEU A 112 -9.34 -14.69 13.87
C LEU A 112 -8.69 -15.29 15.13
N ALA A 113 -9.07 -14.85 16.34
CA ALA A 113 -8.48 -15.26 17.60
C ALA A 113 -6.93 -15.18 17.59
N LEU A 114 -6.39 -14.14 16.94
CA LEU A 114 -4.93 -13.94 16.86
C LEU A 114 -4.42 -13.54 18.25
N GLY A 115 -3.86 -14.53 18.96
CA GLY A 115 -3.36 -14.38 20.33
C GLY A 115 -2.08 -13.56 20.45
N ASP A 116 -1.58 -13.48 21.69
CA ASP A 116 -0.42 -12.65 22.05
C ASP A 116 0.88 -13.00 21.34
N HIS A 117 0.99 -14.22 20.78
CA HIS A 117 2.10 -14.63 19.91
C HIS A 117 2.31 -13.67 18.73
N TRP A 118 1.21 -13.10 18.20
CA TRP A 118 1.22 -12.17 17.08
C TRP A 118 1.38 -10.70 17.50
N THR A 119 1.56 -10.44 18.79
CA THR A 119 1.79 -9.08 19.28
C THR A 119 3.24 -8.66 19.00
N LEU A 120 3.39 -7.56 18.28
CA LEU A 120 4.69 -6.96 17.96
C LEU A 120 5.30 -6.34 19.22
N LYS A 121 6.46 -6.86 19.63
CA LYS A 121 7.21 -6.33 20.78
C LYS A 121 7.81 -4.95 20.45
N PRO A 122 8.06 -4.09 21.46
CA PRO A 122 8.62 -2.76 21.21
C PRO A 122 9.93 -2.76 20.39
N TRP A 123 10.83 -3.72 20.66
CA TRP A 123 12.08 -3.84 19.91
C TRP A 123 11.86 -4.35 18.47
N GLU A 124 10.91 -5.27 18.26
CA GLU A 124 10.54 -5.76 16.92
C GLU A 124 9.96 -4.60 16.09
N ARG A 125 9.15 -3.74 16.72
CA ARG A 125 8.65 -2.52 16.08
C ARG A 125 9.78 -1.57 15.70
N ALA A 126 10.72 -1.34 16.60
CA ALA A 126 11.87 -0.47 16.33
C ALA A 126 12.71 -1.03 15.17
N PHE A 127 12.92 -2.34 15.15
CA PHE A 127 13.59 -3.03 14.05
C PHE A 127 12.85 -2.84 12.72
N VAL A 128 11.54 -3.12 12.65
CA VAL A 128 10.74 -2.95 11.44
C VAL A 128 10.79 -1.50 10.93
N LYS A 129 10.62 -0.51 11.81
CA LYS A 129 10.71 0.91 11.45
C LYS A 129 12.09 1.31 10.93
N THR A 130 13.15 0.76 11.52
CA THR A 130 14.53 1.05 11.09
C THR A 130 14.79 0.47 9.71
N THR A 131 14.41 -0.79 9.46
CA THR A 131 14.55 -1.40 8.14
C THR A 131 13.71 -0.67 7.10
N ALA A 132 12.47 -0.32 7.43
CA ALA A 132 11.60 0.49 6.58
C ALA A 132 12.26 1.83 6.18
N ALA A 133 12.84 2.55 7.15
CA ALA A 133 13.54 3.81 6.90
C ALA A 133 14.82 3.65 6.06
N ILE A 134 15.51 2.50 6.16
CA ILE A 134 16.66 2.17 5.31
C ILE A 134 16.17 1.91 3.88
N CYS A 135 15.14 1.09 3.70
CA CYS A 135 14.57 0.77 2.40
C CYS A 135 14.09 2.02 1.66
N GLU A 136 13.45 2.96 2.37
CA GLU A 136 12.98 4.24 1.78
C GLU A 136 14.13 5.09 1.21
N ARG A 137 15.35 4.90 1.69
CA ARG A 137 16.54 5.62 1.19
C ARG A 137 17.15 4.98 -0.05
N ILE A 138 16.75 3.77 -0.42
CA ILE A 138 17.29 3.06 -1.56
C ILE A 138 16.57 3.52 -2.83
N VAL A 139 17.29 4.24 -3.69
CA VAL A 139 16.77 4.63 -5.00
C VAL A 139 16.97 3.47 -5.97
N LEU A 140 15.88 2.82 -6.34
CA LEU A 140 15.90 1.74 -7.33
C LEU A 140 15.81 2.34 -8.75
N PRO A 141 16.82 2.14 -9.62
CA PRO A 141 16.83 2.70 -10.98
C PRO A 141 15.68 2.19 -11.87
N SER A 142 15.10 1.04 -11.53
CA SER A 142 13.96 0.43 -12.20
C SER A 142 12.61 0.85 -11.62
N SER A 143 12.58 1.65 -10.54
CA SER A 143 11.33 2.08 -9.92
C SER A 143 10.50 2.97 -10.86
N PRO A 144 9.16 2.93 -10.79
CA PRO A 144 8.29 3.84 -11.54
C PRO A 144 8.61 5.32 -11.30
N ALA A 145 9.05 5.68 -10.08
CA ALA A 145 9.48 7.03 -9.73
C ALA A 145 10.70 7.47 -10.56
N VAL A 146 11.76 6.65 -10.61
CA VAL A 146 12.95 6.95 -11.43
C VAL A 146 12.61 6.94 -12.92
N GLN A 147 11.81 5.98 -13.39
CA GLN A 147 11.37 5.94 -14.79
C GLN A 147 10.59 7.21 -15.17
N SER A 148 9.76 7.73 -14.28
CA SER A 148 9.01 8.98 -14.49
C SER A 148 9.94 10.19 -14.55
N CYS A 149 10.92 10.29 -13.63
CA CYS A 149 11.97 11.31 -13.70
C CYS A 149 12.69 11.29 -15.05
N ARG A 150 13.11 10.10 -15.52
CA ARG A 150 13.78 9.93 -16.81
C ARG A 150 12.91 10.38 -17.98
N ARG A 151 11.62 10.02 -17.99
CA ARG A 151 10.65 10.43 -19.03
C ARG A 151 10.47 11.96 -19.08
N LEU A 152 10.62 12.62 -17.93
CA LEU A 152 10.51 14.08 -17.80
C LEU A 152 11.86 14.82 -17.95
N GLY A 153 12.96 14.11 -18.24
CA GLY A 153 14.30 14.72 -18.31
C GLY A 153 14.84 15.23 -16.97
N LEU A 154 14.26 14.80 -15.85
CA LEU A 154 14.66 15.17 -14.50
C LEU A 154 15.72 14.20 -13.94
N PRO A 155 16.56 14.65 -12.98
CA PRO A 155 17.50 13.76 -12.30
C PRO A 155 16.78 12.57 -11.65
N GLU A 156 17.39 11.38 -11.66
CA GLU A 156 16.77 10.15 -11.14
C GLU A 156 16.39 10.26 -9.66
N ASN A 157 17.17 11.02 -8.89
CA ASN A 157 16.92 11.27 -7.47
C ASN A 157 15.98 12.46 -7.20
N TYR A 158 15.36 13.06 -8.22
CA TYR A 158 14.54 14.27 -8.09
C TYR A 158 13.40 14.09 -7.07
N LEU A 159 12.66 12.97 -7.17
CA LEU A 159 11.55 12.65 -6.25
C LEU A 159 12.02 12.23 -4.85
N TYR A 160 13.24 11.72 -4.71
CA TYR A 160 13.82 11.27 -3.44
C TYR A 160 14.54 12.40 -2.70
N ARG A 161 14.86 13.49 -3.41
CA ARG A 161 15.47 14.68 -2.83
C ARG A 161 14.38 15.42 -2.06
N ARG A 162 14.24 15.09 -0.77
CA ARG A 162 13.29 15.67 0.19
C ARG A 162 12.94 17.11 -0.20
N GLN A 163 11.83 17.28 -0.93
CA GLN A 163 11.38 18.61 -1.26
C GLN A 163 10.94 19.22 0.07
N LYS A 164 11.58 20.33 0.47
CA LYS A 164 11.09 21.14 1.58
C LYS A 164 9.65 21.51 1.18
N ALA A 165 8.66 20.87 1.80
CA ALA A 165 7.27 21.08 1.43
C ALA A 165 6.98 22.59 1.46
N PRO A 166 6.46 23.19 0.38
CA PRO A 166 5.95 24.54 0.45
C PRO A 166 4.82 24.57 1.49
N ARG A 167 4.84 25.58 2.36
CA ARG A 167 3.80 25.84 3.37
C ARG A 167 2.45 25.81 2.67
N HIS A 168 1.60 24.85 3.04
CA HIS A 168 0.30 24.61 2.40
C HIS A 168 -0.60 25.84 2.51
N GLU A 169 -0.72 26.60 1.43
CA GLU A 169 -1.78 27.61 1.22
C GLU A 169 -2.47 27.45 -0.16
N GLN A 170 -2.16 26.40 -0.93
CA GLN A 170 -2.54 26.38 -2.35
C GLN A 170 -2.95 25.03 -2.93
N TYR A 171 -3.43 24.08 -2.12
CA TYR A 171 -3.92 22.79 -2.63
C TYR A 171 -5.37 22.83 -3.16
N GLY A 172 -6.05 23.98 -3.08
CA GLY A 172 -7.45 24.12 -3.51
C GLY A 172 -7.65 24.45 -5.01
N ARG A 173 -6.60 24.68 -5.79
CA ARG A 173 -6.74 25.23 -7.16
C ARG A 173 -6.36 24.31 -8.33
N ASP A 174 -5.65 23.20 -8.07
CA ASP A 174 -4.97 22.47 -9.15
C ASP A 174 -5.66 21.16 -9.59
N HIS A 175 -6.71 20.71 -8.87
CA HIS A 175 -7.48 19.52 -9.27
C HIS A 175 -8.19 19.69 -10.63
N ALA A 176 -8.52 20.92 -11.04
CA ALA A 176 -9.12 21.19 -12.35
C ALA A 176 -8.15 21.00 -13.53
N GLY A 177 -6.84 21.09 -13.29
CA GLY A 177 -5.81 21.01 -14.35
C GLY A 177 -5.35 19.59 -14.66
N PHE A 178 -5.53 18.64 -13.74
CA PHE A 178 -5.16 17.23 -13.95
C PHE A 178 -6.24 16.48 -14.75
N ASP A 179 -7.52 16.70 -14.44
CA ASP A 179 -8.65 16.12 -15.20
C ASP A 179 -8.70 16.60 -16.65
N ALA A 180 -8.32 17.87 -16.91
CA ALA A 180 -8.25 18.40 -18.27
C ALA A 180 -7.19 17.70 -19.13
N ARG A 181 -6.04 17.31 -18.53
CA ARG A 181 -4.94 16.63 -19.24
C ARG A 181 -5.20 15.16 -19.50
N ILE A 182 -5.93 14.47 -18.62
CA ILE A 182 -6.37 13.09 -18.85
C ILE A 182 -7.37 13.06 -20.03
N ARG A 183 -8.31 14.02 -20.07
CA ARG A 183 -9.33 14.12 -21.13
C ARG A 183 -8.74 14.45 -22.51
N GLU A 184 -7.62 15.17 -22.57
CA GLU A 184 -6.92 15.48 -23.82
C GLU A 184 -6.09 14.29 -24.34
N SER A 185 -5.72 13.35 -23.46
CA SER A 185 -5.00 12.11 -23.83
C SER A 185 -5.89 11.02 -24.44
N ASP A 186 -7.22 11.13 -24.34
CA ASP A 186 -8.18 10.24 -25.03
C ASP A 186 -8.14 10.39 -26.57
N GLY A 187 -7.44 11.40 -27.10
CA GLY A 187 -7.21 11.60 -28.54
C GLY A 187 -5.97 10.89 -29.12
N LEU A 188 -5.12 10.28 -28.29
CA LEU A 188 -3.91 9.60 -28.77
C LEU A 188 -4.22 8.15 -29.17
N LYS A 189 -4.23 7.90 -30.48
CA LYS A 189 -4.34 6.57 -31.10
C LYS A 189 -3.45 5.56 -30.37
N VAL A 190 -4.10 4.62 -29.67
CA VAL A 190 -3.48 3.43 -29.08
C VAL A 190 -2.76 2.66 -30.20
N ARG A 191 -1.42 2.64 -30.18
CA ARG A 191 -0.64 1.72 -31.02
C ARG A 191 -0.90 0.31 -30.52
N GLN A 192 -1.50 -0.51 -31.38
CA GLN A 192 -1.64 -1.95 -31.18
C GLN A 192 -0.25 -2.59 -31.03
N TRP A 193 -0.07 -3.37 -29.97
CA TRP A 193 1.11 -4.20 -29.75
C TRP A 193 0.94 -5.51 -30.55
N PRO A 194 1.95 -5.99 -31.29
CA PRO A 194 1.85 -7.23 -32.06
C PRO A 194 1.79 -8.46 -31.14
N PRO A 195 1.26 -9.60 -31.64
CA PRO A 195 0.89 -10.76 -30.82
C PRO A 195 2.07 -11.44 -30.11
#